data_AF-A0A350RFM4-F1
#
_entry.id   AF-A0A350RFM4-F1
#
_cell.length_a   1.000
_cell.length_b   1.000
_cell.length_c   1.000
_cell.angle_alpha   90.00
_cell.angle_beta   90.00
_cell.angle_gamma   90.00
#
_symmetry.space_group_name_H-M   'P 1'
#
loop_
_entity.id
_entity.type
_entity.pdbx_description
1 polymer ?
#
loop_
_entity_poly.entity_id
_entity_poly.type
_entity_poly.pdbx_seq_one_letter_code
_entity_poly.pdbx_strand_id
1 'polypeptide(L)'
;MPWHQGVSDTLFEIECEGHRHTVVWSAGELLLPDHPNISAEKVLVALGGPKPRCLDILDLWNFALSDAGFIEEWAPWYKADHQRRWWLNTALERLRSEGVQDFLYDLPRDKAVKMGEVVTTLPHEFLDRAMAAVVDAADKRGWDFAPSMHRHLIEATKLRARRSLVQALANQRPSVPNPALIPFTCIVELLDVPLVSGRLSGRDSHVEISLHPRWLSRVWARGVSVHVGRFTVDLTEHNGVTTLHQIEWSEDNGELRPSLVNCHV
;
A
#
# COMPACT_ATOMS: atom_id res chain seq x y z
N MET A 1 -12.09 6.17 -12.15
CA MET A 1 -12.18 7.09 -11.00
C MET A 1 -10.83 7.23 -10.32
N PRO A 2 -10.56 8.30 -9.56
CA PRO A 2 -9.41 8.35 -8.67
C PRO A 2 -9.47 7.20 -7.64
N TRP A 3 -8.35 6.57 -7.34
CA TRP A 3 -8.31 5.40 -6.44
C TRP A 3 -8.91 5.66 -5.05
N HIS A 4 -8.83 6.90 -4.57
CA HIS A 4 -9.31 7.32 -3.25
C HIS A 4 -10.86 7.44 -3.18
N GLN A 5 -11.57 7.23 -4.29
CA GLN A 5 -13.02 7.27 -4.27
C GLN A 5 -13.63 6.06 -3.55
N GLY A 6 -14.48 6.34 -2.56
CA GLY A 6 -15.09 5.32 -1.69
C GLY A 6 -14.14 4.78 -0.61
N VAL A 7 -12.93 5.34 -0.52
CA VAL A 7 -11.98 5.02 0.54
C VAL A 7 -12.30 5.89 1.76
N SER A 8 -12.52 5.27 2.91
CA SER A 8 -12.80 6.00 4.16
C SER A 8 -11.65 6.91 4.57
N ASP A 9 -12.03 8.06 5.13
CA ASP A 9 -11.10 9.00 5.75
C ASP A 9 -10.30 8.32 6.86
N THR A 10 -9.08 8.79 7.06
CA THR A 10 -8.19 8.32 8.12
C THR A 10 -7.67 9.53 8.88
N LEU A 11 -7.61 9.43 10.21
CA LEU A 11 -7.14 10.54 11.05
C LEU A 11 -6.22 10.06 12.17
N PHE A 12 -5.40 10.98 12.67
CA PHE A 12 -4.65 10.80 13.91
C PHE A 12 -4.40 12.15 14.58
N GLU A 13 -4.14 12.11 15.88
CA GLU A 13 -3.87 13.30 16.69
C GLU A 13 -2.36 13.49 16.90
N ILE A 14 -1.93 14.75 16.96
CA ILE A 14 -0.57 15.16 17.31
C ILE A 14 -0.60 16.30 18.31
N GLU A 15 0.43 16.37 19.16
CA GLU A 15 0.68 17.55 19.99
C GLU A 15 1.33 18.63 19.12
N CYS A 16 0.70 19.80 19.03
CA CYS A 16 1.14 20.94 18.24
C CYS A 16 0.85 22.23 19.02
N GLU A 17 1.86 23.06 19.24
CA GLU A 17 1.71 24.35 19.92
C GLU A 17 1.03 24.26 21.31
N GLY A 18 1.27 23.16 22.02
CA GLY A 18 0.69 22.90 23.35
C GLY A 18 -0.76 22.41 23.35
N HIS A 19 -1.32 22.12 22.17
CA HIS A 19 -2.68 21.61 22.01
C HIS A 19 -2.69 20.32 21.18
N ARG A 20 -3.78 19.55 21.29
CA ARG A 20 -4.01 18.37 20.44
C ARG A 20 -4.64 18.82 19.13
N HIS A 21 -3.91 18.67 18.03
CA HIS A 21 -4.40 18.91 16.68
C HIS A 21 -4.69 17.59 15.97
N THR A 22 -5.63 17.61 15.04
CA THR A 22 -6.01 16.47 14.22
C THR A 22 -5.39 16.59 12.84
N VAL A 23 -4.81 15.51 12.32
CA VAL A 23 -4.42 15.39 10.91
C VAL A 23 -5.38 14.41 10.25
N VAL A 24 -5.96 14.82 9.12
CA VAL A 24 -6.94 14.04 8.38
C VAL A 24 -6.39 13.75 6.99
N TRP A 25 -6.47 12.51 6.55
CA TRP A 25 -6.42 12.16 5.15
C TRP A 25 -7.84 11.95 4.65
N SER A 26 -8.24 12.66 3.59
CA SER A 26 -9.56 12.53 2.97
C SER A 26 -9.45 12.74 1.47
N ALA A 27 -10.15 11.89 0.70
CA ALA A 27 -10.29 12.01 -0.75
C ALA A 27 -8.96 12.28 -1.51
N GLY A 28 -7.86 11.64 -1.08
CA GLY A 28 -6.55 11.78 -1.73
C GLY A 28 -5.66 12.89 -1.18
N GLU A 29 -6.15 13.72 -0.28
CA GLU A 29 -5.45 14.89 0.26
C GLU A 29 -5.18 14.77 1.76
N LEU A 30 -4.08 15.39 2.21
CA LEU A 30 -3.77 15.57 3.62
C LEU A 30 -4.28 16.95 4.06
N LEU A 31 -5.22 16.96 5.00
CA LEU A 31 -5.85 18.13 5.57
C LEU A 31 -5.35 18.36 7.00
N LEU A 32 -5.15 19.63 7.35
CA LEU A 32 -4.83 20.08 8.70
C LEU A 32 -5.95 21.03 9.17
N PRO A 33 -7.08 20.50 9.70
CA PRO A 33 -8.22 21.31 10.10
C PRO A 33 -7.89 22.45 11.07
N ASP A 34 -6.92 22.23 11.96
CA ASP A 34 -6.47 23.21 12.95
C ASP A 34 -5.57 24.32 12.33
N HIS A 35 -5.13 24.15 11.09
CA HIS A 35 -4.37 25.14 10.32
C HIS A 35 -5.03 25.39 8.95
N PRO A 36 -6.18 26.10 8.91
CA PRO A 36 -6.99 26.23 7.69
C PRO A 36 -6.30 27.02 6.57
N ASN A 37 -5.29 27.85 6.90
CA ASN A 37 -4.52 28.60 5.92
C ASN A 37 -3.04 28.19 5.92
N ILE A 38 -2.76 27.02 5.32
CA ILE A 38 -1.41 26.48 5.16
C ILE A 38 -0.43 27.48 4.52
N SER A 39 -0.90 28.28 3.57
CA SER A 39 -0.04 29.26 2.90
C SER A 39 0.40 30.36 3.86
N ALA A 40 -0.51 30.87 4.69
CA ALA A 40 -0.17 31.84 5.73
C ALA A 40 0.81 31.26 6.76
N GLU A 41 0.59 30.02 7.21
CA GLU A 41 1.51 29.33 8.12
C GLU A 41 2.92 29.22 7.52
N LYS A 42 3.02 28.82 6.25
CA LYS A 42 4.31 28.76 5.53
C LYS A 42 4.98 30.13 5.43
N VAL A 43 4.21 31.21 5.24
CA VAL A 43 4.74 32.59 5.25
C VAL A 43 5.27 32.96 6.63
N LEU A 44 4.54 32.67 7.71
CA LEU A 44 5.00 32.94 9.07
C LEU A 44 6.32 32.23 9.38
N VAL A 45 6.45 30.95 8.98
CA VAL A 45 7.71 30.20 9.10
C VAL A 45 8.83 30.85 8.29
N ALA A 46 8.56 31.25 7.05
CA ALA A 46 9.55 31.91 6.21
C ALA A 46 10.02 33.27 6.78
N LEU A 47 9.16 33.96 7.55
CA LEU A 47 9.48 35.20 8.26
C LEU A 47 10.18 34.96 9.62
N GLY A 48 10.56 33.71 9.93
CA GLY A 48 11.28 33.34 11.14
C GLY A 48 10.40 32.90 12.32
N GLY A 49 9.10 32.72 12.10
CA GLY A 49 8.20 32.12 13.08
C GLY A 49 8.50 30.64 13.34
N PRO A 50 8.09 30.08 14.49
CA PRO A 50 8.22 28.65 14.74
C PRO A 50 7.38 27.85 13.74
N LYS A 51 7.86 26.66 13.36
CA LYS A 51 7.12 25.77 12.47
C LYS A 51 6.20 24.85 13.28
N PRO A 52 4.87 24.89 13.07
CA PRO A 52 3.95 23.97 13.73
C PRO A 52 4.24 22.52 13.37
N ARG A 53 4.03 21.60 14.33
CA ARG A 53 4.23 20.16 14.11
C ARG A 53 3.32 19.61 13.00
N CYS A 54 2.12 20.16 12.85
CA CYS A 54 1.22 19.83 11.73
C CYS A 54 1.87 20.07 10.37
N LEU A 55 2.62 21.17 10.21
CA LEU A 55 3.34 21.47 8.97
C LEU A 55 4.51 20.50 8.73
N ASP A 56 5.17 20.01 9.78
CA ASP A 56 6.16 18.92 9.62
C ASP A 56 5.51 17.64 9.08
N ILE A 57 4.32 17.27 9.56
CA ILE A 57 3.58 16.11 9.06
C ILE A 57 3.24 16.29 7.58
N LEU A 58 2.77 17.49 7.18
CA LEU A 58 2.48 17.79 5.78
C LEU A 58 3.73 17.70 4.90
N ASP A 59 4.87 18.19 5.38
CA ASP A 59 6.12 18.08 4.64
C ASP A 59 6.60 16.64 4.51
N LEU A 60 6.48 15.83 5.58
CA LEU A 60 6.79 14.40 5.53
C LEU A 60 5.87 13.65 4.56
N TRP A 61 4.57 13.96 4.57
CA TRP A 61 3.61 13.41 3.62
C TRP A 61 4.00 13.73 2.17
N ASN A 62 4.26 15.00 1.86
CA ASN A 62 4.66 15.43 0.52
C ASN A 62 5.98 14.78 0.10
N PHE A 63 6.93 14.67 1.03
CA PHE A 63 8.20 14.01 0.79
C PHE A 63 8.00 12.52 0.46
N ALA A 64 7.16 11.82 1.23
CA ALA A 64 6.81 10.42 0.99
C ALA A 64 6.22 10.21 -0.42
N LEU A 65 5.31 11.08 -0.86
CA LEU A 65 4.73 11.02 -2.21
C LEU A 65 5.75 11.30 -3.31
N SER A 66 6.69 12.21 -3.06
CA SER A 66 7.67 12.63 -4.07
C SER A 66 8.77 11.61 -4.33
N ASP A 67 9.23 10.91 -3.29
CA ASP A 67 10.41 10.05 -3.35
C ASP A 67 10.09 8.55 -3.17
N ALA A 68 8.96 8.23 -2.52
CA ALA A 68 8.44 6.86 -2.33
C ALA A 68 9.35 5.89 -1.56
N GLY A 69 10.56 6.29 -1.15
CA GLY A 69 11.54 5.42 -0.49
C GLY A 69 11.03 4.65 0.73
N PHE A 70 10.03 5.19 1.44
CA PHE A 70 9.38 4.50 2.56
C PHE A 70 8.77 3.13 2.18
N ILE A 71 8.49 2.87 0.90
CA ILE A 71 7.92 1.61 0.41
C ILE A 71 8.83 0.41 0.69
N GLU A 72 10.16 0.60 0.74
CA GLU A 72 11.09 -0.47 1.14
C GLU A 72 10.75 -1.00 2.53
N GLU A 73 10.53 -0.10 3.49
CA GLU A 73 10.14 -0.49 4.84
C GLU A 73 8.66 -0.86 4.93
N TRP A 74 7.77 -0.22 4.18
CA TRP A 74 6.34 -0.51 4.26
C TRP A 74 5.97 -1.88 3.64
N ALA A 75 6.63 -2.30 2.56
CA ALA A 75 6.24 -3.50 1.79
C ALA A 75 6.17 -4.79 2.62
N PRO A 76 7.15 -5.11 3.49
CA PRO A 76 7.11 -6.32 4.32
C PRO A 76 6.02 -6.34 5.40
N TRP A 77 5.53 -5.18 5.86
CA TRP A 77 4.61 -5.10 6.99
C TRP A 77 3.20 -4.81 6.54
N TYR A 78 2.26 -5.69 6.90
CA TYR A 78 0.85 -5.56 6.50
C TYR A 78 0.01 -4.66 7.42
N LYS A 79 0.44 -4.53 8.68
CA LYS A 79 -0.26 -3.76 9.70
C LYS A 79 0.77 -3.02 10.54
N ALA A 80 0.30 -2.06 11.32
CA ALA A 80 1.12 -1.43 12.34
C ALA A 80 1.76 -2.49 13.26
N ASP A 81 3.07 -2.40 13.43
CA ASP A 81 3.86 -3.23 14.32
C ASP A 81 4.66 -2.32 15.26
N HIS A 82 4.29 -2.35 16.54
CA HIS A 82 4.91 -1.50 17.56
C HIS A 82 6.38 -1.85 17.80
N GLN A 83 6.74 -3.13 17.73
CA GLN A 83 8.12 -3.57 17.94
C GLN A 83 9.00 -3.15 16.77
N ARG A 84 8.51 -3.30 15.53
CA ARG A 84 9.21 -2.80 14.35
C ARG A 84 9.36 -1.28 14.39
N ARG A 85 8.29 -0.54 14.74
CA ARG A 85 8.34 0.92 14.83
C ARG A 85 9.32 1.39 15.90
N TRP A 86 9.35 0.73 17.06
CA TRP A 86 10.36 1.00 18.08
C TRP A 86 11.77 0.78 17.56
N TRP A 87 12.04 -0.36 16.90
CA TRP A 87 13.34 -0.63 16.31
C TRP A 87 13.74 0.39 15.24
N LEU A 88 12.80 0.81 14.38
CA LEU A 88 13.04 1.84 13.37
C LEU A 88 13.39 3.20 13.97
N ASN A 89 12.79 3.58 15.10
CA ASN A 89 13.19 4.79 15.82
C ASN A 89 14.65 4.71 16.29
N THR A 90 15.04 3.60 16.91
CA THR A 90 16.43 3.38 17.34
C THR A 90 17.39 3.39 16.14
N ALA A 91 17.04 2.75 15.03
CA ALA A 91 17.84 2.74 13.81
C ALA A 91 17.98 4.15 13.20
N LEU A 92 16.91 4.95 13.19
CA LEU A 92 16.93 6.33 12.74
C LEU A 92 17.82 7.22 13.62
N GLU A 93 17.78 7.03 14.95
CA GLU A 93 18.66 7.75 15.87
C GLU A 93 20.13 7.43 15.60
N ARG A 94 20.48 6.14 15.44
CA ARG A 94 21.85 5.71 15.10
C ARG A 94 22.30 6.22 13.73
N LEU A 95 21.40 6.26 12.75
CA LEU A 95 21.70 6.84 11.44
C LEU A 95 22.07 8.32 11.57
N ARG A 96 21.37 9.08 12.43
CA ARG A 96 21.65 10.51 12.65
C ARG A 96 22.91 10.77 13.47
N SER A 97 23.15 10.00 14.53
CA SER A 97 24.26 10.24 15.46
C SER A 97 25.57 9.58 15.04
N GLU A 98 25.50 8.38 14.50
CA GLU A 98 26.67 7.52 14.18
C GLU A 98 26.88 7.36 12.67
N GLY A 99 25.89 7.71 11.84
CA GLY A 99 25.94 7.49 10.39
C GLY A 99 25.75 6.02 9.98
N VAL A 100 25.26 5.17 10.89
CA VAL A 100 25.02 3.74 10.65
C VAL A 100 23.63 3.54 10.05
N GLN A 101 23.57 2.97 8.83
CA GLN A 101 22.32 2.75 8.10
C GLN A 101 21.91 1.27 8.17
N ASP A 102 21.01 0.95 9.10
CA ASP A 102 20.49 -0.41 9.33
C ASP A 102 19.15 -0.68 8.61
N PHE A 103 18.66 0.28 7.82
CA PHE A 103 17.37 0.23 7.15
C PHE A 103 17.36 1.18 5.94
N LEU A 104 16.37 1.01 5.05
CA LEU A 104 16.26 1.80 3.81
C LEU A 104 17.56 1.78 2.98
N TYR A 105 18.13 0.59 2.77
CA TYR A 105 19.49 0.40 2.25
C TYR A 105 19.64 0.87 0.81
N ASP A 106 18.55 0.91 0.05
CA ASP A 106 18.58 1.35 -1.34
C ASP A 106 18.58 2.88 -1.48
N LEU A 107 18.46 3.62 -0.37
CA LEU A 107 18.44 5.08 -0.38
C LEU A 107 19.81 5.66 0.02
N PRO A 108 20.22 6.77 -0.62
CA PRO A 108 21.25 7.65 -0.08
C PRO A 108 20.95 8.06 1.37
N ARG A 109 21.98 8.25 2.19
CA ARG A 109 21.84 8.49 3.64
C ARG A 109 20.91 9.65 3.99
N ASP A 110 21.02 10.77 3.29
CA ASP A 110 20.19 11.95 3.50
C ASP A 110 18.71 11.65 3.24
N LYS A 111 18.40 10.89 2.19
CA LYS A 111 17.06 10.40 1.89
C LYS A 111 16.60 9.35 2.89
N ALA A 112 17.47 8.44 3.32
CA ALA A 112 17.17 7.42 4.32
C ALA A 112 16.79 8.04 5.67
N VAL A 113 17.45 9.12 6.09
CA VAL A 113 17.06 9.88 7.31
C VAL A 113 15.64 10.41 7.16
N LYS A 114 15.32 11.06 6.03
CA LYS A 114 13.99 11.62 5.80
C LYS A 114 12.90 10.56 5.65
N MET A 115 13.17 9.46 4.95
CA MET A 115 12.23 8.35 4.85
C MET A 115 12.11 7.58 6.18
N GLY A 116 13.15 7.56 6.99
CA GLY A 116 13.09 7.13 8.38
C GLY A 116 12.12 7.97 9.20
N GLU A 117 12.18 9.30 9.09
CA GLU A 117 11.20 10.19 9.71
C GLU A 117 9.77 9.88 9.25
N VAL A 118 9.58 9.63 7.95
CA VAL A 118 8.27 9.25 7.38
C VAL A 118 7.73 7.98 8.05
N VAL A 119 8.50 6.88 8.05
CA VAL A 119 8.01 5.58 8.53
C VAL A 119 7.85 5.50 10.05
N THR A 120 8.60 6.32 10.80
CA THR A 120 8.50 6.35 12.27
C THR A 120 7.51 7.38 12.78
N THR A 121 7.13 8.39 11.97
CA THR A 121 6.19 9.44 12.36
C THR A 121 4.77 9.16 11.89
N LEU A 122 4.59 8.84 10.60
CA LEU A 122 3.26 8.63 10.04
C LEU A 122 2.65 7.29 10.55
N PRO A 123 1.34 7.25 10.88
CA PRO A 123 0.65 6.00 11.13
C PRO A 123 0.69 5.06 9.92
N HIS A 124 0.61 3.75 10.16
CA HIS A 124 0.68 2.76 9.08
C HIS A 124 -0.43 2.95 8.03
N GLU A 125 -1.64 3.32 8.47
CA GLU A 125 -2.75 3.60 7.55
C GLU A 125 -2.45 4.80 6.65
N PHE A 126 -1.73 5.83 7.14
CA PHE A 126 -1.27 6.93 6.29
C PHE A 126 -0.19 6.47 5.30
N LEU A 127 0.69 5.55 5.70
CA LEU A 127 1.65 4.94 4.76
C LEU A 127 0.93 4.13 3.68
N ASP A 128 -0.18 3.45 4.01
CA ASP A 128 -1.03 2.76 3.04
C ASP A 128 -1.61 3.76 2.02
N ARG A 129 -2.09 4.92 2.49
CA ARG A 129 -2.60 5.98 1.61
C ARG A 129 -1.50 6.59 0.74
N ALA A 130 -0.33 6.84 1.32
CA ALA A 130 0.82 7.37 0.60
C ALA A 130 1.27 6.41 -0.49
N MET A 131 1.31 5.11 -0.20
CA MET A 131 1.69 4.09 -1.18
C MET A 131 0.69 4.06 -2.35
N ALA A 132 -0.60 4.06 -2.05
CA ALA A 132 -1.63 4.05 -3.08
C ALA A 132 -1.55 5.30 -3.98
N ALA A 133 -1.27 6.47 -3.39
CA ALA A 133 -1.06 7.71 -4.14
C ALA A 133 0.20 7.67 -5.02
N VAL A 134 1.32 7.12 -4.53
CA VAL A 134 2.55 6.92 -5.32
C VAL A 134 2.27 6.01 -6.53
N VAL A 135 1.60 4.88 -6.30
CA VAL A 135 1.27 3.90 -7.34
C VAL A 135 0.31 4.48 -8.38
N ASP A 136 -0.72 5.23 -7.95
CA ASP A 136 -1.64 5.91 -8.86
C ASP A 136 -0.95 7.00 -9.69
N ALA A 137 -0.04 7.76 -9.09
CA ALA A 137 0.77 8.74 -9.82
C ALA A 137 1.69 8.07 -10.85
N ALA A 138 2.24 6.89 -10.54
CA ALA A 138 3.08 6.12 -11.44
C ALA A 138 2.30 5.54 -12.63
N ASP A 139 1.10 5.00 -12.38
CA ASP A 139 0.19 4.51 -13.43
C ASP A 139 -0.11 5.62 -14.46
N LYS A 140 -0.25 6.87 -14.00
CA LYS A 140 -0.48 8.05 -14.85
C LYS A 140 0.78 8.54 -15.58
N ARG A 141 1.98 8.23 -15.08
CA ARG A 141 3.27 8.74 -15.60
C ARG A 141 4.08 7.68 -16.36
N GLY A 142 3.58 6.45 -16.48
CA GLY A 142 4.22 5.39 -17.23
C GLY A 142 5.28 4.59 -16.47
N TRP A 143 5.17 4.47 -15.14
CA TRP A 143 6.01 3.59 -14.31
C TRP A 143 7.51 3.89 -14.33
N ASP A 144 7.88 5.17 -14.43
CA ASP A 144 9.29 5.59 -14.34
C ASP A 144 9.77 5.62 -12.88
N PHE A 145 10.27 4.47 -12.41
CA PHE A 145 10.84 4.31 -11.08
C PHE A 145 12.27 3.78 -11.14
N ALA A 146 13.07 4.15 -10.13
CA ALA A 146 14.37 3.52 -9.90
C ALA A 146 14.22 1.99 -9.75
N PRO A 147 15.22 1.17 -10.16
CA PRO A 147 15.14 -0.29 -10.09
C PRO A 147 14.84 -0.86 -8.69
N SER A 148 15.38 -0.24 -7.63
CA SER A 148 15.10 -0.62 -6.24
C SER A 148 13.62 -0.44 -5.89
N MET A 149 13.02 0.68 -6.29
CA MET A 149 11.61 0.97 -6.07
C MET A 149 10.71 -0.02 -6.83
N HIS A 150 11.05 -0.34 -8.08
CA HIS A 150 10.39 -1.41 -8.83
C HIS A 150 10.38 -2.73 -8.07
N ARG A 151 11.53 -3.15 -7.52
CA ARG A 151 11.63 -4.38 -6.71
C ARG A 151 10.70 -4.34 -5.50
N HIS A 152 10.67 -3.24 -4.74
CA HIS A 152 9.83 -3.12 -3.55
C HIS A 152 8.34 -3.13 -3.86
N LEU A 153 7.93 -2.49 -4.97
CA LEU A 153 6.54 -2.56 -5.46
C LEU A 153 6.13 -3.96 -5.90
N ILE A 154 7.03 -4.68 -6.57
CA ILE A 154 6.81 -6.09 -6.97
C ILE A 154 6.61 -6.94 -5.72
N GLU A 155 7.52 -6.84 -4.75
CA GLU A 155 7.43 -7.62 -3.51
C GLU A 155 6.20 -7.26 -2.68
N ALA A 156 5.86 -5.97 -2.58
CA ALA A 156 4.61 -5.54 -1.96
C ALA A 156 3.38 -6.16 -2.63
N THR A 157 3.31 -6.09 -3.97
CA THR A 157 2.21 -6.66 -4.76
C THR A 157 2.08 -8.16 -4.48
N LYS A 158 3.19 -8.91 -4.54
CA LYS A 158 3.22 -10.35 -4.25
C LYS A 158 2.74 -10.67 -2.83
N LEU A 159 3.25 -9.97 -1.82
CA LEU A 159 2.91 -10.20 -0.42
C LEU A 159 1.44 -9.93 -0.14
N ARG A 160 0.92 -8.80 -0.63
CA ARG A 160 -0.48 -8.41 -0.47
C ARG A 160 -1.41 -9.37 -1.25
N ALA A 161 -1.08 -9.70 -2.51
CA ALA A 161 -1.84 -10.64 -3.31
C ALA A 161 -1.89 -12.04 -2.68
N ARG A 162 -0.76 -12.57 -2.20
CA ARG A 162 -0.71 -13.87 -1.52
C ARG A 162 -1.68 -13.91 -0.34
N ARG A 163 -1.65 -12.87 0.50
CA ARG A 163 -2.51 -12.79 1.69
C ARG A 163 -3.99 -12.73 1.32
N SER A 164 -4.35 -11.90 0.34
CA SER A 164 -5.71 -11.79 -0.16
C SER A 164 -6.20 -13.10 -0.80
N LEU A 165 -5.34 -13.80 -1.56
CA LEU A 165 -5.68 -15.12 -2.11
C LEU A 165 -5.92 -16.16 -1.01
N VAL A 166 -5.05 -16.24 0.00
CA VAL A 166 -5.21 -17.17 1.13
C VAL A 166 -6.54 -16.92 1.85
N GLN A 167 -6.89 -15.65 2.07
CA GLN A 167 -8.16 -15.27 2.66
C GLN A 167 -9.35 -15.66 1.76
N ALA A 168 -9.28 -15.41 0.45
CA ALA A 168 -10.34 -15.78 -0.48
C ALA A 168 -10.53 -17.30 -0.58
N LEU A 169 -9.44 -18.07 -0.61
CA LEU A 169 -9.49 -19.53 -0.61
C LEU A 169 -10.12 -20.09 0.66
N ALA A 170 -9.78 -19.53 1.83
CA ALA A 170 -10.40 -19.92 3.09
C ALA A 170 -11.93 -19.68 3.08
N ASN A 171 -12.40 -18.64 2.39
CA ASN A 171 -13.83 -18.34 2.24
C ASN A 171 -14.52 -19.26 1.21
N GLN A 172 -13.95 -19.43 0.02
CA GLN A 172 -14.56 -20.19 -1.07
C GLN A 172 -14.46 -21.71 -0.87
N ARG A 173 -13.38 -22.17 -0.21
CA ARG A 173 -13.01 -23.58 -0.09
C ARG A 173 -12.57 -23.92 1.34
N PRO A 174 -13.49 -23.88 2.32
CA PRO A 174 -13.17 -24.17 3.72
C PRO A 174 -12.69 -25.61 3.95
N SER A 175 -12.93 -26.53 3.01
CA SER A 175 -12.44 -27.90 3.05
C SER A 175 -10.95 -28.05 2.71
N VAL A 176 -10.32 -27.02 2.13
CA VAL A 176 -8.87 -27.02 1.83
C VAL A 176 -8.11 -26.78 3.15
N PRO A 177 -7.36 -27.78 3.65
CA PRO A 177 -6.65 -27.60 4.91
C PRO A 177 -5.47 -26.66 4.69
N ASN A 178 -5.49 -25.54 5.40
CA ASN A 178 -4.43 -24.51 5.40
C ASN A 178 -4.05 -23.96 4.01
N PRO A 179 -4.86 -23.06 3.44
CA PRO A 179 -4.60 -22.46 2.13
C PRO A 179 -3.24 -21.74 2.01
N ALA A 180 -2.62 -21.36 3.13
CA ALA A 180 -1.31 -20.72 3.14
C ALA A 180 -0.16 -21.65 2.70
N LEU A 181 -0.37 -22.97 2.72
CA LEU A 181 0.60 -23.97 2.27
C LEU A 181 0.53 -24.26 0.77
N ILE A 182 -0.49 -23.76 0.07
CA ILE A 182 -0.58 -23.94 -1.38
C ILE A 182 0.54 -23.13 -2.04
N PRO A 183 1.40 -23.76 -2.86
CA PRO A 183 2.36 -23.06 -3.71
C PRO A 183 1.68 -21.94 -4.50
N PHE A 184 2.21 -20.73 -4.36
CA PHE A 184 1.67 -19.52 -4.96
C PHE A 184 2.77 -18.77 -5.71
N THR A 185 2.55 -18.59 -7.00
CA THR A 185 3.40 -17.78 -7.87
C THR A 185 2.63 -16.53 -8.28
N CYS A 186 3.20 -15.35 -8.01
CA CYS A 186 2.65 -14.08 -8.48
C CYS A 186 3.69 -13.41 -9.36
N ILE A 187 3.37 -13.33 -10.64
CA ILE A 187 4.12 -12.59 -11.65
C ILE A 187 3.58 -11.16 -11.61
N VAL A 188 4.49 -10.19 -11.48
CA VAL A 188 4.12 -8.77 -11.48
C VAL A 188 4.71 -8.13 -12.72
N GLU A 189 3.85 -7.69 -13.62
CA GLU A 189 4.23 -7.19 -14.94
C GLU A 189 3.34 -6.04 -15.37
N LEU A 190 3.81 -5.21 -16.31
CA LEU A 190 3.05 -4.04 -16.79
C LEU A 190 2.01 -4.41 -17.87
N LEU A 191 1.56 -5.67 -17.90
CA LEU A 191 0.48 -6.09 -18.79
C LEU A 191 -0.87 -5.77 -18.14
N ASP A 192 -1.80 -5.24 -18.93
CA ASP A 192 -3.12 -4.83 -18.45
C ASP A 192 -4.07 -6.00 -18.15
N VAL A 193 -3.81 -7.17 -18.74
CA VAL A 193 -4.72 -8.31 -18.64
C VAL A 193 -4.21 -9.26 -17.55
N PRO A 194 -4.93 -9.41 -16.42
CA PRO A 194 -4.56 -10.37 -15.41
C PRO A 194 -4.71 -11.80 -15.95
N LEU A 195 -3.80 -12.67 -15.56
CA LEU A 195 -3.87 -14.09 -15.86
C LEU A 195 -4.01 -14.87 -14.57
N VAL A 196 -4.78 -15.95 -14.62
CA VAL A 196 -4.89 -16.92 -13.53
C VAL A 196 -4.79 -18.31 -14.10
N SER A 197 -4.00 -19.16 -13.45
CA SER A 197 -3.91 -20.57 -13.76
C SER A 197 -3.59 -21.38 -12.50
N GLY A 198 -3.60 -22.70 -12.63
CA GLY A 198 -3.30 -23.62 -11.55
C GLY A 198 -4.44 -24.59 -11.29
N ARG A 199 -4.34 -25.29 -10.17
CA ARG A 199 -5.33 -26.28 -9.72
C ARG A 199 -5.23 -26.52 -8.23
N LEU A 200 -6.31 -27.01 -7.62
CA LEU A 200 -6.29 -27.59 -6.28
C LEU A 200 -6.62 -29.08 -6.40
N SER A 201 -5.63 -29.92 -6.11
CA SER A 201 -5.70 -31.39 -6.22
C SER A 201 -4.74 -32.04 -5.19
N GLY A 202 -5.02 -31.81 -3.91
CA GLY A 202 -4.17 -32.33 -2.83
C GLY A 202 -2.72 -31.85 -2.93
N ARG A 203 -1.78 -32.77 -3.14
CA ARG A 203 -0.33 -32.48 -3.22
C ARG A 203 0.09 -31.74 -4.49
N ASP A 204 -0.69 -31.82 -5.56
CA ASP A 204 -0.39 -31.18 -6.85
C ASP A 204 -1.02 -29.77 -6.96
N SER A 205 -1.53 -29.27 -5.84
CA SER A 205 -2.12 -27.94 -5.75
C SER A 205 -1.08 -26.86 -5.98
N HIS A 206 -1.39 -25.90 -6.85
CA HIS A 206 -0.59 -24.69 -7.07
C HIS A 206 -1.48 -23.62 -7.70
N VAL A 207 -1.14 -22.35 -7.47
CA VAL A 207 -1.82 -21.21 -8.07
C VAL A 207 -0.80 -20.27 -8.66
N GLU A 208 -1.01 -19.86 -9.90
CA GLU A 208 -0.22 -18.84 -10.56
C GLU A 208 -1.13 -17.69 -10.99
N ILE A 209 -0.71 -16.47 -10.67
CA ILE A 209 -1.39 -15.25 -11.10
C ILE A 209 -0.40 -14.28 -11.74
N SER A 210 -0.88 -13.51 -12.70
CA SER A 210 -0.22 -12.31 -13.18
C SER A 210 -1.01 -11.07 -12.77
N LEU A 211 -0.32 -10.09 -12.18
CA LEU A 211 -0.90 -8.83 -11.73
C LEU A 211 -0.10 -7.63 -12.22
N HIS A 212 -0.83 -6.57 -12.58
CA HIS A 212 -0.24 -5.26 -12.77
C HIS A 212 0.06 -4.58 -11.42
N PRO A 213 1.20 -3.89 -11.21
CA PRO A 213 1.49 -3.24 -9.92
C PRO A 213 0.45 -2.19 -9.49
N ARG A 214 -0.29 -1.60 -10.44
CA ARG A 214 -1.48 -0.74 -10.16
C ARG A 214 -2.54 -1.42 -9.30
N TRP A 215 -2.54 -2.75 -9.22
CA TRP A 215 -3.41 -3.52 -8.35
C TRP A 215 -3.36 -3.02 -6.90
N LEU A 216 -2.18 -2.58 -6.43
CA LEU A 216 -2.00 -2.01 -5.10
C LEU A 216 -2.91 -0.80 -4.84
N SER A 217 -3.01 0.14 -5.78
CA SER A 217 -3.88 1.32 -5.63
C SER A 217 -5.33 1.03 -6.02
N ARG A 218 -5.56 0.31 -7.13
CA ARG A 218 -6.91 0.10 -7.68
C ARG A 218 -7.74 -0.95 -6.95
N VAL A 219 -7.11 -1.95 -6.34
CA VAL A 219 -7.82 -3.09 -5.75
C VAL A 219 -7.53 -3.19 -4.25
N TRP A 220 -6.25 -3.25 -3.87
CA TRP A 220 -5.87 -3.43 -2.47
C TRP A 220 -6.22 -2.20 -1.61
N ALA A 221 -5.81 -1.01 -2.01
CA ALA A 221 -6.04 0.21 -1.24
C ALA A 221 -7.52 0.61 -1.12
N ARG A 222 -8.35 0.16 -2.08
CA ARG A 222 -9.81 0.31 -2.05
C ARG A 222 -10.53 -0.72 -1.17
N GLY A 223 -9.79 -1.65 -0.57
CA GLY A 223 -10.36 -2.68 0.31
C GLY A 223 -11.13 -3.78 -0.42
N VAL A 224 -10.98 -3.90 -1.75
CA VAL A 224 -11.73 -4.86 -2.59
C VAL A 224 -10.89 -6.04 -3.07
N SER A 225 -9.67 -6.22 -2.52
CA SER A 225 -8.81 -7.38 -2.84
C SER A 225 -9.44 -8.73 -2.50
N VAL A 226 -10.33 -8.75 -1.51
CA VAL A 226 -11.25 -9.87 -1.25
C VAL A 226 -12.66 -9.29 -1.15
N HIS A 227 -13.51 -9.61 -2.12
CA HIS A 227 -14.89 -9.11 -2.16
C HIS A 227 -15.84 -10.27 -2.41
N VAL A 228 -16.91 -10.36 -1.60
CA VAL A 228 -17.85 -11.51 -1.57
C VAL A 228 -17.09 -12.85 -1.46
N GLY A 229 -16.05 -12.86 -0.63
CA GLY A 229 -15.20 -14.01 -0.39
C GLY A 229 -14.27 -14.41 -1.54
N ARG A 230 -14.28 -13.71 -2.68
CA ARG A 230 -13.44 -14.04 -3.85
C ARG A 230 -12.23 -13.11 -3.93
N PHE A 231 -11.12 -13.62 -4.48
CA PHE A 231 -9.93 -12.81 -4.73
C PHE A 231 -10.12 -11.97 -5.99
N THR A 232 -9.91 -10.66 -5.88
CA THR A 232 -10.03 -9.72 -7.00
C THR A 232 -8.66 -9.49 -7.62
N VAL A 233 -8.50 -9.83 -8.91
CA VAL A 233 -7.25 -9.69 -9.67
C VAL A 233 -7.14 -8.35 -10.39
N ASP A 234 -8.26 -7.73 -10.73
CA ASP A 234 -8.28 -6.40 -11.34
C ASP A 234 -9.65 -5.73 -11.14
N LEU A 235 -9.70 -4.44 -11.41
CA LEU A 235 -10.90 -3.62 -11.36
C LEU A 235 -10.94 -2.75 -12.61
N THR A 236 -12.02 -2.87 -13.37
CA THR A 236 -12.31 -2.02 -14.53
C THR A 236 -13.56 -1.21 -14.30
N GLU A 237 -13.57 0.02 -14.78
CA GLU A 237 -14.73 0.90 -14.71
C GLU A 237 -15.10 1.34 -16.12
N HIS A 238 -16.38 1.19 -16.47
CA HIS A 238 -16.91 1.64 -17.75
C HIS A 238 -18.30 2.22 -17.55
N ASN A 239 -18.53 3.45 -18.04
CA ASN A 239 -19.81 4.18 -17.90
C ASN A 239 -20.34 4.26 -16.45
N GLY A 240 -19.45 4.43 -15.47
CA GLY A 240 -19.82 4.54 -14.06
C GLY A 240 -20.17 3.21 -13.37
N VAL A 241 -20.10 2.09 -14.08
CA VAL A 241 -20.24 0.75 -13.50
C VAL A 241 -18.87 0.21 -13.14
N THR A 242 -18.71 -0.21 -11.88
CA THR A 242 -17.49 -0.86 -11.42
C THR A 242 -17.61 -2.36 -11.66
N THR A 243 -16.62 -2.95 -12.33
CA THR A 243 -16.55 -4.40 -12.56
C THR A 243 -15.27 -4.94 -11.93
N LEU A 244 -15.43 -5.83 -10.95
CA LEU A 244 -14.35 -6.59 -10.35
C LEU A 244 -14.10 -7.84 -11.16
N HIS A 245 -12.83 -8.08 -11.51
CA HIS A 245 -12.37 -9.32 -12.11
C HIS A 245 -11.89 -10.22 -10.98
N GLN A 246 -12.57 -11.34 -10.74
CA GLN A 246 -12.35 -12.17 -9.56
C GLN A 246 -12.07 -13.62 -9.93
N ILE A 247 -11.36 -14.34 -9.05
CA ILE A 247 -11.15 -15.77 -9.19
C ILE A 247 -12.36 -16.54 -8.65
N GLU A 248 -12.94 -17.39 -9.49
CA GLU A 248 -13.86 -18.45 -9.11
C GLU A 248 -13.22 -19.82 -9.35
N TRP A 249 -13.48 -20.75 -8.44
CA TRP A 249 -13.01 -22.12 -8.56
C TRP A 249 -14.16 -23.00 -9.02
N SER A 250 -13.99 -23.69 -10.15
CA SER A 250 -14.95 -24.68 -10.65
C SER A 250 -14.35 -26.09 -10.54
N GLU A 251 -15.20 -27.08 -10.29
CA GLU A 251 -14.78 -28.48 -10.28
C GLU A 251 -14.76 -29.02 -11.72
N ASP A 252 -13.64 -29.63 -12.10
CA ASP A 252 -13.41 -30.27 -13.39
C ASP A 252 -12.67 -31.58 -13.14
N ASN A 253 -13.35 -32.71 -13.37
CA ASN A 253 -12.80 -34.06 -13.21
C ASN A 253 -12.16 -34.35 -11.83
N GLY A 254 -12.74 -33.82 -10.75
CA GLY A 254 -12.25 -34.01 -9.38
C GLY A 254 -11.09 -33.09 -8.98
N GLU A 255 -10.67 -32.17 -9.87
CA GLU A 255 -9.75 -31.07 -9.58
C GLU A 255 -10.52 -29.75 -9.54
N LEU A 256 -10.09 -28.80 -8.71
CA LEU A 256 -10.61 -27.43 -8.78
C LEU A 256 -9.71 -26.57 -9.65
N ARG A 257 -10.29 -25.89 -10.65
CA ARG A 257 -9.58 -24.99 -11.55
C ARG A 257 -10.03 -23.55 -11.35
N PRO A 258 -9.11 -22.58 -11.34
CA PRO A 258 -9.46 -21.19 -11.24
C PRO A 258 -9.89 -20.66 -12.62
N SER A 259 -10.87 -19.75 -12.61
CA SER A 259 -11.30 -18.99 -13.78
C SER A 259 -11.60 -17.55 -13.37
N LEU A 260 -11.49 -16.63 -14.32
CA LEU A 260 -11.86 -15.23 -14.10
C LEU A 260 -13.35 -15.03 -14.35
N VAL A 261 -14.01 -14.41 -13.39
CA VAL A 261 -15.42 -14.02 -13.47
C VAL A 261 -15.56 -12.53 -13.18
N ASN A 262 -16.55 -11.92 -13.82
CA ASN A 262 -16.85 -10.50 -13.66
C ASN A 262 -17.97 -10.33 -12.63
N CYS A 263 -17.76 -9.45 -11.65
CA CYS A 263 -18.76 -9.08 -10.65
C CYS A 263 -18.99 -7.57 -10.70
N HIS A 264 -20.25 -7.15 -10.85
CA HIS A 264 -20.61 -5.72 -10.87
C HIS A 264 -20.84 -5.21 -9.43
N VAL A 265 -20.32 -4.02 -9.15
CA VAL A 265 -20.40 -3.33 -7.85
C VAL A 265 -20.93 -1.92 -8.03
#